data_AF-A0A8D2JC13-F1
#
_entry.id   AF-A0A8D2JC13-F1
#
_cell.length_a   1.000
_cell.length_b   1.000
_cell.length_c   1.000
_cell.angle_alpha   90.00
_cell.angle_beta   90.00
_cell.angle_gamma   90.00
#
_symmetry.space_group_name_H-M   'P 1'
#
loop_
_entity.id
_entity.type
_entity.pdbx_description
1 polymer ?
#
loop_
_entity_poly.entity_id
_entity_poly.type
_entity_poly.pdbx_seq_one_letter_code
_entity_poly.pdbx_strand_id
1 'polypeptide(L)'
;MAKGLLLCATFLMCVSVLLAVQKPPTVQVYSRYPVEIGKSNILNCYVEGFHPPKINITLLKNEDPLSTKQTDLSFKEDWTFQLLTYAEVFPNGKDRYSCKVEHATLENPKIVQWGLAFPAFINAFLQFFYL
;
A
#
# COMPACT_ATOMS: atom_id res chain seq x y z
N MET A 1 -25.80 41.30 -15.02
CA MET A 1 -25.20 40.07 -15.58
C MET A 1 -23.73 39.90 -15.21
N ALA A 2 -22.86 40.90 -15.39
CA ALA A 2 -21.42 40.80 -15.08
C ALA A 2 -21.06 40.53 -13.60
N LYS A 3 -21.77 41.14 -12.63
CA LYS A 3 -21.52 40.93 -11.19
C LYS A 3 -21.84 39.50 -10.72
N GLY A 4 -22.90 38.89 -11.26
CA GLY A 4 -23.26 37.49 -10.97
C GLY A 4 -22.26 36.50 -11.57
N LEU A 5 -21.73 36.81 -12.76
CA LEU A 5 -20.67 36.02 -13.40
C LEU A 5 -19.36 36.09 -12.60
N LEU A 6 -19.00 37.27 -12.07
CA LEU A 6 -17.82 37.45 -11.24
C LEU A 6 -17.93 36.68 -9.92
N LEU A 7 -19.09 36.75 -9.24
CA LEU A 7 -19.35 35.98 -8.02
C LEU A 7 -19.28 34.46 -8.24
N CYS A 8 -19.87 33.98 -9.33
CA CYS A 8 -19.83 32.56 -9.70
C CYS A 8 -18.39 32.10 -10.00
N ALA A 9 -17.62 32.90 -10.76
CA ALA A 9 -16.21 32.62 -11.03
C ALA A 9 -15.36 32.59 -9.75
N THR A 10 -15.58 33.53 -8.82
CA THR A 10 -14.88 33.52 -7.52
C THR A 10 -15.26 32.32 -6.65
N PHE A 11 -16.53 31.91 -6.66
CA PHE A 11 -16.97 30.73 -5.93
C PHE A 11 -16.35 29.45 -6.51
N LEU A 12 -16.40 29.27 -7.83
CA LEU A 12 -15.78 28.12 -8.52
C LEU A 12 -14.26 28.07 -8.29
N MET A 13 -13.57 29.21 -8.35
CA MET A 13 -12.15 29.29 -8.08
C MET A 13 -11.83 28.95 -6.60
N CYS A 14 -12.63 29.43 -5.65
CA CYS A 14 -12.47 29.10 -4.23
C CYS A 14 -12.75 27.61 -3.94
N VAL A 15 -13.77 27.04 -4.58
CA VAL A 15 -14.11 25.60 -4.49
C VAL A 15 -12.97 24.74 -5.04
N SER A 16 -12.29 25.17 -6.10
CA SER A 16 -11.11 24.44 -6.61
C SER A 16 -9.93 24.44 -5.63
N VAL A 17 -9.78 25.47 -4.80
CA VAL A 17 -8.77 25.56 -3.73
C VAL A 17 -9.14 24.72 -2.50
N LEU A 18 -10.43 24.47 -2.27
CA LEU A 18 -10.94 23.67 -1.14
C LEU A 18 -10.77 22.15 -1.34
N LEU A 19 -10.39 21.68 -2.52
CA LEU A 19 -10.17 20.24 -2.75
C LEU A 19 -8.86 19.79 -2.12
N ALA A 20 -8.95 18.76 -1.28
CA ALA A 20 -7.80 18.08 -0.70
C ALA A 20 -6.83 17.62 -1.81
N VAL A 21 -5.55 18.00 -1.70
CA VAL A 21 -4.49 17.57 -2.63
C VAL A 21 -4.48 16.05 -2.70
N GLN A 22 -4.63 15.50 -3.90
CA GLN A 22 -4.70 14.07 -4.10
C GLN A 22 -3.29 13.51 -4.37
N LYS A 23 -2.83 12.56 -3.55
CA LYS A 23 -1.56 11.86 -3.73
C LYS A 23 -1.78 10.34 -3.66
N PRO A 24 -1.37 9.56 -4.67
CA PRO A 24 -1.58 8.13 -4.68
C PRO A 24 -0.61 7.37 -3.77
N PRO A 25 -1.03 6.23 -3.18
CA PRO A 25 -0.19 5.45 -2.29
C PRO A 25 0.93 4.70 -3.03
N THR A 26 2.11 4.73 -2.41
CA THR A 26 3.19 3.77 -2.66
C THR A 26 3.01 2.61 -1.70
N VAL A 27 3.15 1.37 -2.20
CA VAL A 27 2.86 0.14 -1.46
C VAL A 27 4.08 -0.76 -1.52
N GLN A 28 4.56 -1.19 -0.37
CA GLN A 28 5.67 -2.13 -0.23
C GLN A 28 5.22 -3.34 0.57
N VAL A 29 5.53 -4.54 0.09
CA VAL A 29 5.16 -5.80 0.74
C VAL A 29 6.42 -6.60 1.02
N TYR A 30 6.72 -6.84 2.29
CA TYR A 30 7.95 -7.50 2.73
C TYR A 30 7.74 -8.30 4.01
N SER A 31 8.56 -9.33 4.22
CA SER A 31 8.59 -10.05 5.49
C SER A 31 9.47 -9.31 6.51
N ARG A 32 9.12 -9.40 7.79
CA ARG A 32 9.90 -8.81 8.88
C ARG A 32 11.24 -9.51 9.07
N TYR A 33 11.26 -10.83 8.88
CA TYR A 33 12.46 -11.66 8.99
C TYR A 33 12.76 -12.35 7.65
N PRO A 34 13.99 -12.85 7.44
CA PRO A 34 14.30 -13.74 6.32
C PRO A 34 13.29 -14.90 6.23
N VAL A 35 12.94 -15.27 5.00
CA VAL A 35 11.93 -16.31 4.76
C VAL A 35 12.52 -17.68 4.99
N GLU A 36 11.90 -18.45 5.90
CA GLU A 36 12.19 -19.85 6.12
C GLU A 36 10.89 -20.67 6.02
N ILE A 37 10.91 -21.73 5.21
CA ILE A 37 9.73 -22.58 5.00
C ILE A 37 9.37 -23.28 6.30
N GLY A 38 8.09 -23.23 6.67
CA GLY A 38 7.56 -23.90 7.87
C GLY A 38 7.81 -23.15 9.19
N LYS A 39 8.46 -21.98 9.16
CA LYS A 39 8.63 -21.11 10.34
C LYS A 39 7.68 -19.92 10.28
N SER A 40 7.17 -19.50 11.45
CA SER A 40 6.36 -18.29 11.55
C SER A 40 7.17 -17.04 11.14
N ASN A 41 6.50 -16.10 10.48
CA ASN A 41 7.04 -14.80 10.12
C ASN A 41 5.92 -13.74 10.18
N ILE A 42 6.27 -12.46 10.03
CA ILE A 42 5.31 -11.37 9.95
C ILE A 42 5.40 -10.76 8.54
N LEU A 43 4.28 -10.77 7.83
CA LEU A 43 4.15 -10.07 6.56
C LEU A 43 3.71 -8.63 6.81
N ASN A 44 4.45 -7.68 6.27
CA ASN A 44 4.20 -6.25 6.36
C ASN A 44 3.68 -5.74 5.00
N CYS A 45 2.61 -4.95 5.03
CA CYS A 45 2.23 -4.05 3.96
C CYS A 45 2.39 -2.61 4.45
N TYR A 46 3.47 -1.95 4.00
CA TYR A 46 3.73 -0.55 4.28
C TYR A 46 3.19 0.30 3.15
N VAL A 47 2.33 1.26 3.49
CA VAL A 47 1.66 2.16 2.55
C VAL A 47 1.99 3.59 2.94
N GLU A 48 2.49 4.38 2.00
CA GLU A 48 3.01 5.71 2.27
C GLU A 48 2.75 6.68 1.12
N GLY A 49 2.93 7.98 1.38
CA GLY A 49 2.91 9.01 0.33
C GLY A 49 1.51 9.36 -0.15
N PHE A 50 0.46 8.95 0.56
CA PHE A 50 -0.92 9.14 0.13
C PHE A 50 -1.63 10.30 0.82
N HIS A 51 -2.60 10.88 0.14
CA HIS A 51 -3.51 11.89 0.68
C HIS A 51 -4.78 11.89 -0.19
N PRO A 52 -6.01 11.96 0.37
CA PRO A 52 -6.40 12.16 1.78
C PRO A 52 -6.18 10.92 2.68
N PRO A 53 -6.41 11.00 4.02
CA PRO A 53 -6.06 9.89 4.93
C PRO A 53 -6.95 8.65 4.83
N LYS A 54 -8.13 8.75 4.18
CA LYS A 54 -9.06 7.64 4.06
C LYS A 54 -8.52 6.60 3.08
N ILE A 55 -8.18 5.42 3.59
CA ILE A 55 -7.61 4.31 2.83
C ILE A 55 -8.11 2.97 3.40
N ASN A 56 -8.22 1.95 2.55
CA ASN A 56 -8.44 0.57 2.98
C ASN A 56 -7.25 -0.29 2.57
N ILE A 57 -6.69 -1.06 3.51
CA ILE A 57 -5.51 -1.90 3.31
C ILE A 57 -5.85 -3.32 3.78
N THR A 58 -5.75 -4.29 2.88
CA THR A 58 -6.06 -5.69 3.17
C THR A 58 -4.89 -6.57 2.78
N LEU A 59 -4.34 -7.32 3.73
CA LEU A 59 -3.41 -8.41 3.43
C LEU A 59 -4.22 -9.65 3.03
N LEU A 60 -3.83 -10.26 1.92
CA LEU A 60 -4.49 -11.42 1.35
C LEU A 60 -3.54 -12.62 1.35
N LYS A 61 -4.09 -13.80 1.59
CA LYS A 61 -3.47 -15.11 1.37
C LYS A 61 -4.35 -15.88 0.38
N ASN A 62 -3.82 -16.17 -0.81
CA ASN A 62 -4.57 -16.84 -1.88
C ASN A 62 -5.92 -16.16 -2.15
N GLU A 63 -5.93 -14.82 -2.20
CA GLU A 63 -7.12 -13.96 -2.37
C GLU A 63 -8.02 -13.81 -1.13
N ASP A 64 -7.86 -14.64 -0.10
CA ASP A 64 -8.62 -14.54 1.15
C ASP A 64 -8.00 -13.51 2.12
N PRO A 65 -8.80 -12.66 2.79
CA PRO A 65 -8.32 -11.72 3.79
C PRO A 65 -7.69 -12.41 5.01
N LEU A 66 -6.53 -11.91 5.43
CA LEU A 66 -5.89 -12.28 6.69
C LEU A 66 -6.43 -11.46 7.87
N SER A 67 -6.33 -12.01 9.08
CA SER A 67 -6.48 -11.23 10.30
C SER A 67 -5.24 -10.36 10.49
N THR A 68 -5.42 -9.04 10.46
CA THR A 68 -4.32 -8.07 10.47
C THR A 68 -4.36 -7.16 11.70
N LYS A 69 -3.19 -6.66 12.08
CA LYS A 69 -3.04 -5.47 12.92
C LYS A 69 -2.58 -4.30 12.07
N GLN A 70 -2.89 -3.09 12.50
CA GLN A 70 -2.50 -1.87 11.81
C GLN A 70 -1.92 -0.88 12.82
N THR A 71 -0.92 -0.09 12.42
CA THR A 71 -0.42 1.03 13.22
C THR A 71 -1.43 2.17 13.26
N ASP A 72 -1.23 3.08 14.20
CA ASP A 72 -1.91 4.38 14.15
C ASP A 72 -1.52 5.15 12.89
N LEU A 73 -2.44 5.97 12.40
CA LEU A 73 -2.22 6.82 11.24
C LEU A 73 -1.19 7.91 11.59
N SER A 74 -0.17 8.04 10.75
CA SER A 74 0.88 9.05 10.87
C SER A 74 1.11 9.72 9.52
N PHE A 75 1.92 10.78 9.48
CA PHE A 75 2.25 11.53 8.28
C PHE A 75 3.72 11.95 8.26
N LYS A 76 4.23 12.22 7.05
CA LYS A 76 5.59 12.69 6.80
C LYS A 76 5.67 14.22 6.82
N GLU A 77 6.88 14.76 6.68
CA GLU A 77 7.11 16.21 6.61
C GLU A 77 6.34 16.90 5.47
N ASP A 78 6.09 16.18 4.37
CA ASP A 78 5.31 16.66 3.23
C ASP A 78 3.78 16.52 3.41
N TRP A 79 3.33 16.22 4.63
CA TRP A 79 1.92 16.01 5.03
C TRP A 79 1.22 14.83 4.34
N THR A 80 1.97 13.96 3.65
CA THR A 80 1.41 12.70 3.16
C THR A 80 1.34 11.65 4.27
N PHE A 81 0.32 10.81 4.23
CA PHE A 81 0.04 9.81 5.24
C PHE A 81 0.85 8.53 5.01
N GLN A 82 1.03 7.78 6.10
CA GLN A 82 1.63 6.45 6.11
C GLN A 82 0.94 5.53 7.11
N LEU A 83 0.87 4.24 6.76
CA LEU A 83 0.31 3.17 7.57
C LEU A 83 1.08 1.87 7.36
N LEU A 84 1.19 1.06 8.40
CA LEU A 84 1.71 -0.29 8.34
C LEU A 84 0.63 -1.28 8.78
N THR A 85 0.20 -2.14 7.86
CA THR A 85 -0.71 -3.27 8.14
C THR A 85 0.09 -4.57 8.10
N TYR A 86 -0.08 -5.43 9.10
CA TYR A 86 0.74 -6.63 9.24
C TYR A 86 -0.04 -7.83 9.79
N ALA A 87 0.39 -9.03 9.41
CA ALA A 87 -0.18 -10.30 9.86
C ALA A 87 0.90 -11.35 10.08
N GLU A 88 0.64 -12.27 11.01
CA GLU A 88 1.46 -13.48 11.16
C GLU A 88 1.16 -14.44 10.00
N VAL A 89 2.21 -15.01 9.42
CA VAL A 89 2.14 -15.93 8.29
C VAL A 89 3.08 -17.11 8.51
N PHE A 90 2.75 -18.25 7.89
CA PHE A 90 3.58 -19.46 7.88
C PHE A 90 3.93 -19.80 6.43
N PRO A 91 5.03 -19.26 5.89
CA PRO A 91 5.43 -19.50 4.50
C PRO A 91 5.64 -20.99 4.24
N ASN A 92 4.99 -21.51 3.20
CA ASN A 92 5.08 -22.92 2.82
C ASN A 92 5.51 -23.14 1.36
N GLY A 93 5.88 -22.06 0.65
CA GLY A 93 6.30 -22.08 -0.76
C GLY A 93 5.15 -22.26 -1.77
N LYS A 94 3.91 -22.45 -1.32
CA LYS A 94 2.73 -22.62 -2.18
C LYS A 94 1.76 -21.44 -2.07
N ASP A 95 1.60 -20.91 -0.87
CA ASP A 95 0.71 -19.80 -0.60
C ASP A 95 1.24 -18.49 -1.22
N ARG A 96 0.33 -17.75 -1.86
CA ARG A 96 0.62 -16.45 -2.45
C ARG A 96 0.06 -15.37 -1.53
N TYR A 97 0.89 -14.39 -1.21
CA TYR A 97 0.49 -13.29 -0.36
C TYR A 97 0.53 -11.98 -1.12
N SER A 98 -0.41 -11.10 -0.83
CA SER A 98 -0.48 -9.78 -1.47
C SER A 98 -1.09 -8.73 -0.55
N CYS A 99 -0.85 -7.47 -0.87
CA CYS A 99 -1.53 -6.35 -0.25
C CYS A 99 -2.44 -5.66 -1.25
N LYS A 100 -3.73 -5.62 -0.95
CA LYS A 100 -4.75 -4.85 -1.69
C LYS A 100 -4.93 -3.50 -1.02
N VAL A 101 -4.85 -2.43 -1.80
CA VAL A 101 -5.00 -1.05 -1.34
C VAL A 101 -6.08 -0.33 -2.16
N GLU A 102 -7.04 0.26 -1.46
CA GLU A 102 -8.11 1.07 -2.03
C GLU A 102 -8.00 2.49 -1.50
N HIS A 103 -7.91 3.46 -2.41
CA HIS A 103 -7.72 4.87 -2.09
C HIS A 103 -8.41 5.72 -3.15
N ALA A 104 -8.91 6.91 -2.79
CA ALA A 104 -9.70 7.76 -3.69
C ALA A 104 -8.98 8.17 -5.00
N THR A 105 -7.65 8.10 -5.01
CA THR A 105 -6.81 8.42 -6.19
C THR A 105 -6.58 7.23 -7.11
N LEU A 106 -7.08 6.05 -6.77
CA LEU A 106 -6.92 4.83 -7.55
C LEU A 106 -8.27 4.51 -8.19
N GLU A 107 -8.30 4.40 -9.53
CA GLU A 107 -9.51 3.98 -10.26
C GLU A 107 -9.92 2.55 -9.89
N ASN A 108 -8.93 1.68 -9.70
CA ASN A 108 -9.11 0.29 -9.28
C ASN A 108 -8.20 -0.02 -8.08
N PRO A 109 -8.54 -1.01 -7.25
CA PRO A 109 -7.68 -1.43 -6.14
C PRO A 109 -6.27 -1.81 -6.63
N LYS A 110 -5.24 -1.29 -5.96
CA LYS A 110 -3.84 -1.64 -6.25
C LYS A 110 -3.48 -2.90 -5.47
N ILE A 111 -3.08 -3.96 -6.17
CA ILE A 111 -2.65 -5.23 -5.56
C ILE A 111 -1.16 -5.40 -5.78
N VAL A 112 -0.39 -5.50 -4.70
CA VAL A 112 1.06 -5.75 -4.74
C VAL A 112 1.34 -7.12 -4.15
N GLN A 113 1.90 -8.01 -4.96
CA GLN A 113 2.27 -9.36 -4.55
C GLN A 113 3.59 -9.34 -3.75
N TRP A 114 3.64 -10.11 -2.66
CA TRP A 114 4.89 -10.38 -1.97
C TRP A 114 5.79 -11.25 -2.86
N GLY A 115 7.00 -10.77 -3.16
CA GLY A 115 7.98 -11.52 -3.96
C GLY A 115 8.17 -11.08 -5.41
N LEU A 116 7.74 -9.87 -5.82
CA LEU A 116 8.03 -9.33 -7.16
C LEU A 116 8.90 -8.05 -7.19
N ALA A 117 9.53 -7.69 -6.06
CA ALA A 117 10.68 -6.78 -6.06
C ALA A 117 11.96 -7.62 -5.87
N PHE A 118 12.65 -7.92 -6.97
CA PHE A 118 13.89 -8.70 -7.04
C PHE A 118 14.99 -8.10 -6.11
N PRO A 119 15.77 -8.92 -5.36
CA PRO A 119 16.67 -9.93 -5.95
C PRO A 119 16.66 -11.33 -5.28
N ALA A 120 15.54 -11.82 -4.74
CA ALA A 120 15.51 -13.19 -4.19
C ALA A 120 15.63 -14.30 -5.27
N PHE A 121 15.25 -14.02 -6.52
CA PHE A 121 15.42 -14.95 -7.63
C PHE A 121 16.90 -15.19 -8.00
N ILE A 122 17.81 -14.27 -7.66
CA ILE A 122 19.25 -14.48 -7.91
C ILE A 122 19.81 -15.52 -6.93
N ASN A 123 19.37 -15.55 -5.66
CA ASN A 123 19.91 -16.51 -4.70
C ASN A 123 19.44 -17.95 -4.96
N ALA A 124 18.23 -18.16 -5.46
CA ALA A 124 17.78 -19.50 -5.85
C ALA A 124 18.51 -20.01 -7.12
N PHE A 125 18.80 -19.13 -8.09
CA PHE A 125 19.57 -19.51 -9.28
C PHE A 125 21.07 -19.70 -8.97
N LEU A 126 21.68 -18.88 -8.10
CA LEU A 126 23.09 -19.05 -7.72
C LEU A 126 23.33 -20.34 -6.94
N GLN A 127 22.35 -20.86 -6.19
CA GLN A 127 22.51 -22.14 -5.49
C GLN A 127 22.50 -23.35 -6.43
N PHE A 128 21.98 -23.19 -7.66
CA PHE A 128 22.04 -24.21 -8.72
C PHE A 128 23.33 -24.15 -9.57
N PHE A 129 24.06 -23.03 -9.57
CA PHE A 129 25.34 -22.92 -10.30
C PHE A 129 26.58 -23.24 -9.45
N TYR A 130 26.40 -23.46 -8.14
CA TYR A 130 27.45 -23.94 -7.22
C TYR A 130 27.21 -25.41 -6.78
N LEU A 131 26.49 -26.18 -7.58
CA LEU A 131 26.48 -27.65 -7.58
C LEU A 131 26.79 -28.16 -8.99
#